data_AF-A0A1S2IB02-F1
#
_entry.id   AF-A0A1S2IB02-F1
#
_cell.length_a   1.000
_cell.length_b   1.000
_cell.length_c   1.000
_cell.angle_alpha   90.00
_cell.angle_beta   90.00
_cell.angle_gamma   90.00
#
_symmetry.space_group_name_H-M   'P 1'
#
loop_
_entity.id
_entity.type
_entity.pdbx_description
1 polymer ?
#
loop_
_entity_poly.entity_id
_entity_poly.type
_entity_poly.pdbx_seq_one_letter_code
_entity_poly.pdbx_strand_id
1 'polypeptide(L)'
;MNLVARLRPAVPVAVALVGVLVTLAVASRVLPGRVVMVHLSETGGSAFAASRGDLVLLGAVLVVGIVVTWLISALFLAVTPVRHVLVPHAAFWKKPPNRAEMRRRYARYLAVATSASLWFVAALFVLALVSQSGPLAAWWLPAAVSTAYVLFVLGGLVWVFTAGFTPTPTGVSARAAASDQEARVASGPSASVVETTRSGPSAVRPPRASPRPTAETPRTGTAPPAPSSRPGRAPGRPQTPTGDGPRTGPPRPYQPRPRSGGPRG
;
A
#
# COMPACT_ATOMS: atom_id res chain seq x y z
N MET A 1 -20.99 -3.47 -7.07
CA MET A 1 -19.56 -3.50 -6.66
C MET A 1 -19.04 -2.06 -6.61
N ASN A 2 -18.47 -1.59 -5.49
CA ASN A 2 -18.11 -0.18 -5.33
C ASN A 2 -16.86 0.23 -6.13
N LEU A 3 -17.05 1.00 -7.20
CA LEU A 3 -15.97 1.61 -8.01
C LEU A 3 -15.09 2.53 -7.16
N VAL A 4 -15.68 3.33 -6.27
CA VAL A 4 -14.97 4.22 -5.32
C VAL A 4 -13.92 3.46 -4.50
N ALA A 5 -14.25 2.24 -4.03
CA ALA A 5 -13.34 1.41 -3.26
C ALA A 5 -12.13 0.91 -4.07
N ARG A 6 -12.27 0.76 -5.39
CA ARG A 6 -11.18 0.43 -6.31
C ARG A 6 -10.30 1.63 -6.67
N LEU A 7 -10.86 2.84 -6.68
CA LEU A 7 -10.14 4.07 -7.05
C LEU A 7 -9.38 4.74 -5.88
N ARG A 8 -9.76 4.45 -4.62
CA ARG A 8 -9.07 4.95 -3.40
C ARG A 8 -7.52 4.89 -3.43
N PRO A 9 -6.85 3.87 -4.01
CA PRO A 9 -5.39 3.84 -4.11
C PRO A 9 -4.77 4.90 -5.05
N ALA A 10 -5.51 5.40 -6.05
CA ALA A 10 -5.01 6.35 -7.05
C ALA A 10 -5.16 7.83 -6.63
N VAL A 11 -5.94 8.11 -5.58
CA VAL A 11 -6.16 9.46 -5.03
C VAL A 11 -4.87 10.28 -4.82
N PRO A 12 -3.79 9.77 -4.20
CA PRO A 12 -2.55 10.55 -4.03
C PRO A 12 -1.85 10.90 -5.35
N VAL A 13 -2.01 10.08 -6.40
CA VAL A 13 -1.49 10.40 -7.75
C VAL A 13 -2.34 11.52 -8.37
N ALA A 14 -3.66 11.44 -8.27
CA ALA A 14 -4.56 12.47 -8.78
C ALA A 14 -4.33 13.84 -8.11
N VAL A 15 -4.18 13.87 -6.78
CA VAL A 15 -3.89 15.10 -6.03
C VAL A 15 -2.53 15.69 -6.42
N ALA A 16 -1.48 14.87 -6.52
CA ALA A 16 -0.16 15.33 -6.94
C ALA A 16 -0.14 15.81 -8.39
N LEU A 17 -0.88 15.15 -9.29
CA LEU A 17 -1.02 15.56 -10.68
C LEU A 17 -1.73 16.91 -10.82
N VAL A 18 -2.81 17.15 -10.06
CA VAL A 18 -3.45 18.48 -10.01
C VAL A 18 -2.47 19.53 -9.47
N GLY A 19 -1.74 19.24 -8.39
CA GLY A 19 -0.71 20.14 -7.84
C GLY A 19 0.34 20.53 -8.88
N VAL A 20 0.93 19.53 -9.56
CA VAL A 20 1.91 19.71 -10.64
C VAL A 20 1.34 20.53 -11.80
N LEU A 21 0.12 20.24 -12.27
CA LEU A 21 -0.50 20.97 -13.38
C LEU A 21 -0.75 22.44 -13.01
N VAL A 22 -1.16 22.73 -11.77
CA VAL A 22 -1.26 24.10 -11.26
C VAL A 22 0.12 24.77 -11.23
N THR A 23 1.15 24.08 -10.73
CA THR A 23 2.52 24.62 -10.72
C THR A 23 3.05 24.92 -12.13
N LEU A 24 2.85 24.02 -13.11
CA LEU A 24 3.24 24.26 -14.51
C LEU A 24 2.44 25.41 -15.13
N ALA A 25 1.14 25.52 -14.85
CA ALA A 25 0.31 26.63 -15.33
C ALA A 25 0.79 27.98 -14.77
N VAL A 26 1.09 28.07 -13.47
CA VAL A 26 1.68 29.27 -12.84
C VAL A 26 3.06 29.56 -13.44
N ALA A 27 3.94 28.55 -13.56
CA ALA A 27 5.27 28.70 -14.14
C ALA A 27 5.24 29.23 -15.59
N SER A 28 4.30 28.76 -16.42
CA SER A 28 4.13 29.22 -17.80
C SER A 28 3.79 30.72 -17.93
N ARG A 29 3.23 31.31 -16.86
CA ARG A 29 2.85 32.73 -16.81
C ARG A 29 3.88 33.60 -16.08
N VAL A 30 4.44 33.10 -14.97
CA VAL A 30 5.26 33.89 -14.03
C VAL A 30 6.76 33.81 -14.33
N LEU A 31 7.27 32.73 -14.95
CA LEU A 31 8.69 32.65 -15.30
C LEU A 31 9.08 33.73 -16.34
N PRO A 32 10.28 34.32 -16.26
CA PRO A 32 10.82 35.18 -17.31
C PRO A 32 11.05 34.41 -18.63
N GLY A 33 11.22 35.10 -19.75
CA GLY A 33 11.38 34.46 -21.07
C GLY A 33 12.62 33.56 -21.20
N ARG A 34 13.69 33.91 -20.48
CA ARG A 34 14.87 33.07 -20.22
C ARG A 34 14.90 32.76 -18.72
N VAL A 35 15.10 31.50 -18.36
CA VAL A 35 15.10 31.02 -16.98
C VAL A 35 16.48 30.47 -16.64
N VAL A 36 17.10 30.99 -15.58
CA VAL A 36 18.36 30.45 -15.05
C VAL A 36 18.04 29.34 -14.06
N MET A 37 18.55 28.12 -14.30
CA MET A 37 18.34 27.01 -13.35
C MET A 37 19.40 26.94 -12.26
N VAL A 38 20.63 27.39 -12.52
CA VAL A 38 21.73 27.37 -11.53
C VAL A 38 22.51 28.70 -11.56
N HIS A 39 22.65 29.34 -10.41
CA HIS A 39 23.37 30.59 -10.23
C HIS A 39 24.73 30.31 -9.54
N LEU A 40 25.85 30.55 -10.23
CA LEU A 40 27.19 30.31 -9.70
C LEU A 40 27.62 31.49 -8.83
N SER A 41 27.55 31.29 -7.52
CA SER A 41 27.85 32.33 -6.51
C SER A 41 29.29 32.86 -6.55
N GLU A 42 30.24 32.08 -7.07
CA GLU A 42 31.67 32.42 -7.05
C GLU A 42 32.13 33.24 -8.27
N THR A 43 31.36 33.23 -9.36
CA THR A 43 31.70 33.93 -10.62
C THR A 43 30.63 34.95 -11.05
N GLY A 44 29.50 35.03 -10.34
CA GLY A 44 28.32 35.79 -10.77
C GLY A 44 27.64 35.23 -12.04
N GLY A 45 28.10 34.07 -12.54
CA GLY A 45 27.62 33.48 -13.78
C GLY A 45 26.31 32.70 -13.62
N SER A 46 25.55 32.58 -14.70
CA SER A 46 24.43 31.65 -14.81
C SER A 46 24.84 30.39 -15.58
N ALA A 47 24.46 29.22 -15.07
CA ALA A 47 24.56 27.94 -15.78
C ALA A 47 23.15 27.39 -16.04
N PHE A 48 23.02 26.66 -17.15
CA PHE A 48 21.75 26.08 -17.61
C PHE A 48 20.64 27.15 -17.72
N ALA A 49 20.85 28.12 -18.61
CA ALA A 49 19.81 29.04 -19.05
C ALA A 49 18.95 28.38 -20.13
N ALA A 50 17.66 28.15 -19.85
CA ALA A 50 16.67 27.61 -20.79
C ALA A 50 15.68 28.69 -21.23
N SER A 51 14.98 28.50 -22.36
CA SER A 51 13.77 29.30 -22.60
C SER A 51 12.64 28.80 -21.70
N ARG A 52 11.70 29.68 -21.36
CA ARG A 52 10.48 29.28 -20.63
C ARG A 52 9.68 28.20 -21.35
N GLY A 53 9.68 28.24 -22.69
CA GLY A 53 8.99 27.25 -23.53
C GLY A 53 9.59 25.86 -23.33
N ASP A 54 10.91 25.74 -23.48
CA ASP A 54 11.63 24.47 -23.35
C ASP A 54 11.51 23.89 -21.94
N LEU A 55 11.59 24.74 -20.92
CA LEU A 55 11.49 24.33 -19.52
C LEU A 55 10.09 23.78 -19.19
N VAL A 56 9.03 24.48 -19.59
CA VAL A 56 7.64 24.02 -19.40
C VAL A 56 7.35 22.78 -20.24
N LEU A 57 7.86 22.70 -21.48
CA LEU A 57 7.72 21.53 -22.35
C LEU A 57 8.43 20.30 -21.76
N LEU A 58 9.67 20.44 -21.31
CA LEU A 58 10.44 19.37 -20.66
C LEU A 58 9.73 18.88 -19.38
N GLY A 59 9.20 19.80 -18.58
CA GLY A 59 8.36 19.45 -17.42
C GLY A 59 7.10 18.68 -17.80
N ALA A 60 6.37 19.13 -18.83
CA ALA A 60 5.18 18.44 -19.30
C ALA A 60 5.50 17.03 -19.82
N VAL A 61 6.57 16.88 -20.61
CA VAL A 61 7.07 15.58 -21.10
C VAL A 61 7.48 14.67 -19.94
N LEU A 62 8.18 15.18 -18.93
CA LEU A 62 8.56 14.43 -17.74
C LEU A 62 7.34 13.95 -16.94
N VAL A 63 6.33 14.80 -16.76
CA VAL A 63 5.08 14.46 -16.07
C VAL A 63 4.29 13.39 -16.85
N VAL A 64 4.18 13.52 -18.17
CA VAL A 64 3.58 12.48 -19.03
C VAL A 64 4.38 11.17 -18.92
N GLY A 65 5.71 11.22 -18.96
CA GLY A 65 6.58 10.05 -18.79
C GLY A 65 6.38 9.34 -17.44
N ILE A 66 6.27 10.09 -16.34
CA ILE A 66 5.96 9.55 -15.00
C ILE A 66 4.58 8.88 -14.98
N VAL A 67 3.55 9.52 -15.54
CA VAL A 67 2.18 8.97 -15.58
C VAL A 67 2.09 7.74 -16.47
N VAL A 68 2.73 7.73 -17.64
CA VAL A 68 2.79 6.56 -18.54
C VAL A 68 3.53 5.41 -17.87
N THR A 69 4.67 5.68 -17.22
CA THR A 69 5.43 4.67 -16.46
C THR A 69 4.59 4.08 -15.32
N TRP A 70 3.80 4.91 -14.62
CA TRP A 70 2.87 4.47 -13.59
C TRP A 70 1.75 3.58 -14.15
N LEU A 71 1.12 3.97 -15.26
CA LEU A 71 0.08 3.19 -15.94
C LEU A 71 0.60 1.84 -16.44
N ILE A 72 1.78 1.83 -17.08
CA ILE A 72 2.46 0.59 -17.51
C ILE A 72 2.76 -0.29 -16.30
N SER A 73 3.33 0.26 -15.23
CA SER A 73 3.62 -0.48 -13.99
C SER A 73 2.36 -1.07 -13.35
N ALA A 74 1.25 -0.33 -13.34
CA ALA A 74 -0.04 -0.79 -12.85
C ALA A 74 -0.63 -1.91 -13.73
N LEU A 75 -0.49 -1.81 -15.06
CA LEU A 75 -0.91 -2.84 -16.02
C LEU A 75 -0.10 -4.13 -15.84
N PHE A 76 1.23 -4.04 -15.69
CA PHE A 76 2.06 -5.19 -15.36
C PHE A 76 1.65 -5.81 -14.01
N LEU A 77 1.44 -5.02 -12.95
CA LEU A 77 0.94 -5.54 -11.68
C LEU A 77 -0.44 -6.21 -11.77
N ALA A 78 -1.29 -5.78 -12.71
CA ALA A 78 -2.59 -6.40 -12.98
C ALA A 78 -2.46 -7.74 -13.73
N VAL A 79 -1.66 -7.78 -14.81
CA VAL A 79 -1.56 -8.94 -15.70
C VAL A 79 -0.57 -10.00 -15.18
N THR A 80 0.55 -9.61 -14.58
CA THR A 80 1.63 -10.54 -14.20
C THR A 80 1.17 -11.60 -13.19
N PRO A 81 1.29 -12.90 -13.52
CA PRO A 81 0.96 -13.99 -12.61
C PRO A 81 1.76 -13.93 -11.31
N VAL A 82 1.09 -14.09 -10.16
CA VAL A 82 1.66 -13.93 -8.80
C VAL A 82 2.91 -14.76 -8.53
N ARG A 83 3.11 -15.88 -9.25
CA ARG A 83 4.36 -16.67 -9.22
C ARG A 83 5.60 -15.83 -9.57
N HIS A 84 5.51 -14.93 -10.54
CA HIS A 84 6.60 -14.09 -11.05
C HIS A 84 6.78 -12.77 -10.27
N VAL A 85 5.87 -12.42 -9.36
CA VAL A 85 6.02 -11.20 -8.54
C VAL A 85 7.10 -11.41 -7.47
N LEU A 86 8.10 -10.53 -7.44
CA LEU A 86 9.13 -10.49 -6.40
C LEU A 86 8.56 -9.82 -5.14
N VAL A 87 8.31 -10.60 -4.09
CA VAL A 87 7.74 -10.14 -2.81
C VAL A 87 8.51 -10.75 -1.63
N PRO A 88 8.85 -9.97 -0.58
CA PRO A 88 9.34 -10.53 0.68
C PRO A 88 8.35 -11.55 1.25
N HIS A 89 8.81 -12.52 2.05
CA HIS A 89 7.93 -13.53 2.67
C HIS A 89 6.99 -14.24 1.66
N ALA A 90 7.50 -14.58 0.46
CA ALA A 90 6.70 -15.11 -0.65
C ALA A 90 5.82 -16.33 -0.28
N ALA A 91 6.28 -17.19 0.63
CA ALA A 91 5.51 -18.33 1.13
C ALA A 91 4.21 -17.93 1.87
N PHE A 92 4.12 -16.72 2.41
CA PHE A 92 2.89 -16.15 2.96
C PHE A 92 2.06 -15.47 1.87
N TRP A 93 2.64 -14.53 1.11
CA TRP A 93 1.87 -13.67 0.19
C TRP A 93 1.39 -14.36 -1.09
N LYS A 94 2.07 -15.40 -1.58
CA LYS A 94 1.66 -16.13 -2.80
C LYS A 94 0.52 -17.13 -2.54
N LYS A 95 0.13 -17.38 -1.28
CA LYS A 95 -1.06 -18.18 -0.90
C LYS A 95 -2.35 -17.51 -1.40
N PRO A 96 -3.32 -18.25 -1.98
CA PRO A 96 -4.55 -17.68 -2.57
C PRO A 96 -5.25 -16.55 -1.79
N PRO A 97 -5.59 -16.68 -0.48
CA PRO A 97 -6.31 -15.63 0.24
C PRO A 97 -5.54 -14.30 0.36
N ASN A 98 -4.20 -14.36 0.37
CA ASN A 98 -3.36 -13.18 0.61
C ASN A 98 -3.09 -12.36 -0.66
N ARG A 99 -3.41 -12.90 -1.85
CA ARG A 99 -3.04 -12.29 -3.15
C ARG A 99 -3.69 -10.93 -3.41
N ALA A 100 -4.92 -10.74 -2.94
CA ALA A 100 -5.67 -9.49 -3.12
C ALA A 100 -5.06 -8.34 -2.30
N GLU A 101 -4.79 -8.58 -1.02
CA GLU A 101 -4.13 -7.59 -0.15
C GLU A 101 -2.66 -7.36 -0.57
N MET A 102 -1.94 -8.39 -1.02
CA MET A 102 -0.61 -8.23 -1.61
C MET A 102 -0.62 -7.22 -2.77
N ARG A 103 -1.50 -7.42 -3.77
CA ARG A 103 -1.64 -6.51 -4.92
C ARG A 103 -2.11 -5.12 -4.51
N ARG A 104 -2.98 -5.02 -3.50
CA ARG A 104 -3.44 -3.74 -2.93
C ARG A 104 -2.32 -2.95 -2.25
N ARG A 105 -1.38 -3.63 -1.56
CA ARG A 105 -0.17 -3.01 -1.00
C ARG A 105 0.76 -2.51 -2.10
N TYR A 106 1.04 -3.32 -3.13
CA TYR A 106 1.81 -2.88 -4.30
C TYR A 106 1.19 -1.64 -4.98
N ALA A 107 -0.13 -1.65 -5.23
CA ALA A 107 -0.82 -0.51 -5.83
C ALA A 107 -0.71 0.75 -4.95
N ARG A 108 -0.77 0.62 -3.61
CA ARG A 108 -0.56 1.74 -2.69
C ARG A 108 0.87 2.27 -2.72
N TYR A 109 1.88 1.39 -2.67
CA TYR A 109 3.29 1.80 -2.68
C TYR A 109 3.69 2.44 -4.02
N LEU A 110 3.24 1.86 -5.14
CA LEU A 110 3.41 2.45 -6.47
C LEU A 110 2.75 3.83 -6.56
N ALA A 111 1.51 3.99 -6.09
CA ALA A 111 0.82 5.27 -6.09
C ALA A 111 1.48 6.32 -5.18
N VAL A 112 2.03 5.93 -4.03
CA VAL A 112 2.80 6.83 -3.16
C VAL A 112 4.12 7.25 -3.81
N ALA A 113 4.84 6.32 -4.45
CA ALA A 113 6.08 6.63 -5.16
C ALA A 113 5.83 7.61 -6.32
N THR A 114 4.84 7.34 -7.19
CA THR A 114 4.46 8.24 -8.28
C THR A 114 3.96 9.60 -7.78
N SER A 115 3.19 9.64 -6.68
CA SER A 115 2.78 10.89 -6.04
C SER A 115 3.98 11.71 -5.56
N ALA A 116 4.99 11.07 -4.96
CA ALA A 116 6.22 11.73 -4.55
C ALA A 116 7.07 12.21 -5.75
N SER A 117 7.15 11.44 -6.84
CA SER A 117 7.83 11.87 -8.08
C SER A 117 7.17 13.11 -8.69
N LEU A 118 5.83 13.16 -8.69
CA LEU A 118 5.07 14.33 -9.15
C LEU A 118 5.32 15.54 -8.23
N TRP A 119 5.21 15.38 -6.90
CA TRP A 119 5.51 16.46 -5.96
C TRP A 119 6.96 16.96 -6.03
N PHE A 120 7.92 16.09 -6.34
CA PHE A 120 9.31 16.49 -6.60
C PHE A 120 9.43 17.37 -7.85
N VAL A 121 8.76 17.03 -8.95
CA VAL A 121 8.70 17.90 -10.15
C VAL A 121 8.06 19.26 -9.82
N ALA A 122 6.95 19.28 -9.06
CA ALA A 122 6.35 20.54 -8.60
C ALA A 122 7.35 21.36 -7.75
N ALA A 123 8.06 20.72 -6.82
CA ALA A 123 9.05 21.38 -5.97
C ALA A 123 10.21 21.99 -6.78
N LEU A 124 10.69 21.32 -7.83
CA LEU A 124 11.70 21.88 -8.74
C LEU A 124 11.17 23.10 -9.51
N PHE A 125 9.92 23.09 -9.98
CA PHE A 125 9.32 24.25 -10.64
C PHE A 125 9.07 25.42 -9.68
N VAL A 126 8.62 25.15 -8.45
CA VAL A 126 8.50 26.19 -7.40
C VAL A 126 9.87 26.76 -7.05
N LEU A 127 10.90 25.92 -6.93
CA LEU A 127 12.26 26.36 -6.68
C LEU A 127 12.79 27.23 -7.84
N ALA A 128 12.57 26.81 -9.09
CA ALA A 128 12.94 27.60 -10.27
C ALA A 128 12.21 28.96 -10.33
N LEU A 129 10.96 29.04 -9.87
CA LEU A 129 10.22 30.30 -9.74
C LEU A 129 10.84 31.24 -8.69
N VAL A 130 11.12 30.76 -7.48
CA VAL A 130 11.66 31.60 -6.40
C VAL A 130 13.15 31.88 -6.50
N SER A 131 13.90 31.13 -7.31
CA SER A 131 15.34 31.33 -7.50
C SER A 131 15.72 32.38 -8.56
N GLN A 132 14.76 32.93 -9.31
CA GLN A 132 15.07 33.92 -10.37
C GLN A 132 15.56 35.27 -9.84
N SER A 133 15.29 35.60 -8.57
CA SER A 133 15.80 36.81 -7.93
C SER A 133 15.82 36.71 -6.40
N GLY A 134 16.87 37.26 -5.77
CA GLY A 134 17.01 37.32 -4.31
C GLY A 134 17.75 36.13 -3.68
N PRO A 135 17.69 35.97 -2.34
CA PRO A 135 18.57 35.08 -1.57
C PRO A 135 18.32 33.58 -1.79
N LEU A 136 17.26 33.21 -2.52
CA LEU A 136 16.96 31.82 -2.89
C LEU A 136 17.62 31.39 -4.21
N ALA A 137 18.40 32.28 -4.84
CA ALA A 137 19.23 31.99 -6.01
C ALA A 137 20.50 31.18 -5.66
N ALA A 138 20.40 30.15 -4.81
CA ALA A 138 21.54 29.36 -4.34
C ALA A 138 21.70 28.05 -5.12
N TRP A 139 22.88 27.82 -5.71
CA TRP A 139 23.19 26.64 -6.54
C TRP A 139 22.96 25.29 -5.87
N TRP A 140 23.06 25.22 -4.54
CA TRP A 140 22.93 23.98 -3.79
C TRP A 140 21.47 23.57 -3.55
N LEU A 141 20.49 24.47 -3.67
CA LEU A 141 19.09 24.16 -3.38
C LEU A 141 18.51 23.07 -4.29
N PRO A 142 18.69 23.10 -5.63
CA PRO A 142 18.22 22.01 -6.50
C PRO A 142 18.89 20.66 -6.17
N ALA A 143 20.17 20.68 -5.79
CA ALA A 143 20.92 19.49 -5.41
C ALA A 143 20.43 18.91 -4.06
N ALA A 144 20.13 19.75 -3.07
CA ALA A 144 19.61 19.33 -1.78
C ALA A 144 18.19 18.75 -1.89
N VAL A 145 17.29 19.39 -2.66
CA VAL A 145 15.94 18.86 -2.91
C VAL A 145 16.00 17.54 -3.68
N SER A 146 16.91 17.41 -4.65
CA SER A 146 17.16 16.15 -5.39
C SER A 146 17.70 15.04 -4.49
N THR A 147 18.68 15.35 -3.63
CA THR A 147 19.25 14.40 -2.66
C THR A 147 18.19 13.94 -1.66
N ALA A 148 17.37 14.85 -1.13
CA ALA A 148 16.28 14.51 -0.22
C ALA A 148 15.24 13.58 -0.89
N TYR A 149 14.89 13.84 -2.15
CA TYR A 149 14.01 12.96 -2.93
C TYR A 149 14.63 11.57 -3.19
N VAL A 150 15.91 11.50 -3.56
CA VAL A 150 16.61 10.21 -3.76
C VAL A 150 16.69 9.42 -2.46
N LEU A 151 17.01 10.05 -1.32
CA LEU A 151 17.01 9.40 -0.01
C LEU A 151 15.61 8.93 0.39
N PHE A 152 14.56 9.70 0.10
CA PHE A 152 13.17 9.28 0.33
C PHE A 152 12.79 8.05 -0.51
N VAL A 153 13.16 8.01 -1.80
CA VAL A 153 12.90 6.87 -2.69
C VAL A 153 13.66 5.62 -2.24
N LEU A 154 14.95 5.75 -1.90
CA LEU A 154 15.78 4.64 -1.43
C LEU A 154 15.30 4.12 -0.07
N GLY A 155 15.04 5.01 0.90
CA GLY A 155 14.51 4.65 2.22
C GLY A 155 13.12 4.00 2.11
N GLY A 156 12.25 4.53 1.24
CA GLY A 156 10.96 3.93 0.93
C GLY A 156 11.06 2.53 0.31
N LEU A 157 11.99 2.32 -0.62
CA LEU A 157 12.26 1.01 -1.22
C LEU A 157 12.75 0.01 -0.17
N VAL A 158 13.74 0.38 0.64
CA VAL A 158 14.27 -0.47 1.74
C VAL A 158 13.16 -0.79 2.75
N TRP A 159 12.34 0.19 3.13
CA TRP A 159 11.22 -0.03 4.06
C TRP A 159 10.13 -0.94 3.48
N VAL A 160 9.80 -0.83 2.18
CA VAL A 160 8.85 -1.75 1.52
C VAL A 160 9.35 -3.19 1.55
N PHE A 161 10.65 -3.40 1.32
CA PHE A 161 11.24 -4.74 1.33
C PHE A 161 11.45 -5.33 2.74
N THR A 162 11.77 -4.51 3.75
CA THR A 162 12.04 -4.98 5.13
C THR A 162 10.79 -5.05 6.00
N ALA A 163 9.87 -4.09 5.89
CA ALA A 163 8.72 -3.95 6.80
C ALA A 163 7.36 -3.95 6.09
N GLY A 164 7.24 -3.35 4.90
CA GLY A 164 5.96 -3.20 4.19
C GLY A 164 5.25 -4.51 3.86
N PHE A 165 6.01 -5.60 3.67
CA PHE A 165 5.52 -6.95 3.43
C PHE A 165 5.78 -7.94 4.59
N THR A 166 5.96 -7.46 5.82
CA THR A 166 5.96 -8.33 7.01
C THR A 166 4.55 -8.93 7.23
N PRO A 167 4.42 -10.26 7.41
CA PRO A 167 3.13 -10.89 7.71
C PRO A 167 2.59 -10.46 9.07
N THR A 168 1.34 -9.97 9.12
CA THR A 168 0.65 -9.63 10.37
C THR A 168 -0.70 -10.34 10.39
N PRO A 169 -0.93 -11.36 11.25
CA PRO A 169 -2.18 -12.14 11.24
C PRO A 169 -3.43 -11.26 11.43
N THR A 170 -3.35 -10.32 12.37
CA THR A 170 -4.40 -9.34 12.69
C THR A 170 -4.77 -8.41 11.53
N GLY A 171 -3.79 -8.04 10.68
CA GLY A 171 -4.02 -7.11 9.58
C GLY A 171 -4.89 -7.67 8.45
N VAL A 172 -4.91 -9.00 8.29
CA VAL A 172 -5.76 -9.69 7.31
C VAL A 172 -7.14 -10.01 7.91
N SER A 173 -7.20 -10.55 9.13
CA SER A 173 -8.46 -10.91 9.78
C SER A 173 -9.32 -9.70 10.13
N ALA A 174 -8.74 -8.63 10.70
CA ALA A 174 -9.47 -7.41 11.03
C ALA A 174 -10.04 -6.72 9.78
N ARG A 175 -9.37 -6.85 8.62
CA ARG A 175 -9.89 -6.28 7.37
C ARG A 175 -10.92 -7.17 6.67
N ALA A 176 -10.83 -8.50 6.80
CA ALA A 176 -11.90 -9.41 6.39
C ALA A 176 -13.20 -9.09 7.14
N ALA A 177 -13.13 -9.02 8.48
CA ALA A 177 -14.26 -8.62 9.32
C ALA A 177 -14.81 -7.22 8.95
N ALA A 178 -13.94 -6.25 8.64
CA ALA A 178 -14.38 -4.94 8.17
C ALA A 178 -15.11 -4.99 6.81
N SER A 179 -14.67 -5.82 5.86
CA SER A 179 -15.39 -6.01 4.60
C SER A 179 -16.70 -6.77 4.76
N ASP A 180 -16.78 -7.72 5.70
CA ASP A 180 -18.03 -8.42 6.03
C ASP A 180 -19.03 -7.46 6.70
N GLN A 181 -18.55 -6.54 7.54
CA GLN A 181 -19.35 -5.46 8.13
C GLN A 181 -19.84 -4.48 7.04
N GLU A 182 -18.96 -4.03 6.13
CA GLU A 182 -19.29 -3.12 5.03
C GLU A 182 -20.26 -3.78 4.03
N ALA A 183 -20.18 -5.10 3.83
CA ALA A 183 -21.14 -5.89 3.06
C ALA A 183 -22.49 -6.06 3.79
N ARG A 184 -22.51 -6.31 5.10
CA ARG A 184 -23.76 -6.40 5.90
C ARG A 184 -24.51 -5.07 5.93
N VAL A 185 -23.80 -3.94 5.98
CA VAL A 185 -24.41 -2.61 5.88
C VAL A 185 -24.96 -2.35 4.47
N ALA A 186 -24.24 -2.75 3.42
CA ALA A 186 -24.71 -2.61 2.03
C ALA A 186 -25.84 -3.57 1.63
N SER A 187 -26.03 -4.68 2.36
CA SER A 187 -27.08 -5.68 2.15
C SER A 187 -28.16 -5.67 3.25
N GLY A 188 -28.13 -4.69 4.15
CA GLY A 188 -29.21 -4.49 5.12
C GLY A 188 -30.48 -4.06 4.38
N PRO A 189 -31.63 -4.74 4.55
CA PRO A 189 -32.86 -4.29 3.93
C PRO A 189 -33.22 -2.91 4.48
N SER A 190 -33.44 -1.95 3.59
CA SER A 190 -34.03 -0.66 3.97
C SER A 190 -35.41 -0.91 4.55
N ALA A 191 -35.50 -0.95 5.88
CA ALA A 191 -36.77 -1.01 6.58
C ALA A 191 -37.55 0.26 6.22
N SER A 192 -38.56 0.10 5.37
CA SER A 192 -39.48 1.17 5.01
C SER A 192 -40.12 1.69 6.29
N VAL A 193 -39.81 2.93 6.66
CA VAL A 193 -40.51 3.62 7.74
C VAL A 193 -41.97 3.72 7.30
N VAL A 194 -42.84 2.92 7.92
CA VAL A 194 -44.27 2.90 7.60
C VAL A 194 -44.88 4.17 8.19
N GLU A 195 -45.03 5.18 7.33
CA GLU A 195 -45.62 6.48 7.64
C GLU A 195 -47.11 6.30 8.01
N THR A 196 -47.35 6.02 9.29
CA THR A 196 -48.68 5.68 9.81
C THR A 196 -49.39 6.95 10.27
N THR A 197 -49.88 7.72 9.30
CA THR A 197 -50.58 8.99 9.55
C THR A 197 -51.93 8.75 10.23
N ARG A 198 -52.03 8.95 11.56
CA ARG A 198 -53.32 9.10 12.23
C ARG A 198 -53.30 10.03 13.45
N SER A 199 -54.34 10.87 13.52
CA SER A 199 -54.50 12.04 14.38
C SER A 199 -54.72 11.72 15.87
N GLY A 200 -54.39 12.68 16.75
CA GLY A 200 -54.96 12.74 18.10
C GLY A 200 -54.16 13.59 19.12
N PRO A 201 -54.60 14.82 19.46
CA PRO A 201 -54.04 15.58 20.58
C PRO A 201 -54.84 15.33 21.88
N SER A 202 -54.18 14.94 22.96
CA SER A 202 -54.70 15.02 24.33
C SER A 202 -53.56 14.96 25.35
N ALA A 203 -53.76 15.55 26.52
CA ALA A 203 -52.74 15.78 27.54
C ALA A 203 -52.79 14.75 28.69
N VAL A 204 -51.71 14.68 29.49
CA VAL A 204 -51.70 14.79 30.98
C VAL A 204 -50.26 14.62 31.53
N ARG A 205 -50.05 14.96 32.80
CA ARG A 205 -48.78 15.21 33.55
C ARG A 205 -48.78 14.32 34.84
N PRO A 206 -47.76 14.32 35.73
CA PRO A 206 -46.34 13.99 35.54
C PRO A 206 -45.86 12.74 36.38
N PRO A 207 -45.06 12.78 37.49
CA PRO A 207 -43.84 11.95 37.53
C PRO A 207 -43.59 11.12 38.82
N ARG A 208 -42.60 10.22 38.74
CA ARG A 208 -41.79 9.68 39.86
C ARG A 208 -40.39 9.34 39.31
N ALA A 209 -39.30 9.20 40.06
CA ALA A 209 -38.80 9.67 41.36
C ALA A 209 -37.53 8.81 41.61
N SER A 210 -36.45 9.41 42.11
CA SER A 210 -35.13 8.80 42.42
C SER A 210 -35.22 7.71 43.52
N PRO A 211 -34.20 6.83 43.79
CA PRO A 211 -32.78 7.19 43.94
C PRO A 211 -31.65 6.19 43.57
N ARG A 212 -30.42 6.72 43.73
CA ARG A 212 -29.10 6.07 44.05
C ARG A 212 -29.20 5.06 45.23
N PRO A 213 -28.14 4.29 45.60
CA PRO A 213 -26.73 4.32 45.18
C PRO A 213 -26.36 3.06 44.34
N THR A 214 -25.19 2.40 44.30
CA THR A 214 -23.92 2.43 45.07
C THR A 214 -22.74 1.96 44.19
N ALA A 215 -21.52 1.84 44.73
CA ALA A 215 -20.32 1.30 44.10
C ALA A 215 -19.69 0.18 44.94
N GLU A 216 -18.96 -0.76 44.33
CA GLU A 216 -17.93 -1.53 45.05
C GLU A 216 -16.85 -2.16 44.12
N THR A 217 -15.59 -1.95 44.49
CA THR A 217 -14.37 -2.71 44.14
C THR A 217 -13.43 -2.59 45.36
N PRO A 218 -12.34 -3.39 45.51
CA PRO A 218 -11.80 -4.45 44.64
C PRO A 218 -11.66 -5.81 45.39
N ARG A 219 -11.01 -6.81 44.76
CA ARG A 219 -10.27 -7.84 45.51
C ARG A 219 -9.14 -8.50 44.70
N THR A 220 -8.05 -8.81 45.40
CA THR A 220 -6.81 -9.40 44.87
C THR A 220 -6.83 -10.93 45.06
N GLY A 221 -6.29 -11.73 44.13
CA GLY A 221 -6.40 -13.20 44.20
C GLY A 221 -5.38 -13.99 43.37
N THR A 222 -4.38 -14.50 44.07
CA THR A 222 -3.26 -15.41 43.76
C THR A 222 -3.51 -16.61 42.80
N ALA A 223 -2.60 -16.76 41.80
CA ALA A 223 -1.99 -18.00 41.28
C ALA A 223 -2.83 -19.15 40.61
N PRO A 224 -2.20 -20.06 39.81
CA PRO A 224 -2.91 -20.95 38.87
C PRO A 224 -2.97 -22.45 39.26
N PRO A 225 -3.87 -23.24 38.66
CA PRO A 225 -3.88 -24.71 38.78
C PRO A 225 -3.61 -25.49 37.47
N ALA A 226 -2.60 -26.35 37.51
CA ALA A 226 -2.40 -27.58 36.71
C ALA A 226 -1.36 -28.45 37.45
N PRO A 227 -1.21 -29.79 37.21
CA PRO A 227 -1.92 -30.66 36.27
C PRO A 227 -2.44 -32.00 36.87
N SER A 228 -3.25 -32.75 36.12
CA SER A 228 -3.49 -34.21 36.24
C SER A 228 -4.33 -34.70 35.05
N SER A 229 -4.11 -35.78 34.28
CA SER A 229 -3.47 -37.11 34.41
C SER A 229 -4.44 -38.30 34.54
N ARG A 230 -4.74 -38.99 33.41
CA ARG A 230 -5.09 -40.44 33.39
C ARG A 230 -4.84 -41.07 31.99
N PRO A 231 -4.58 -42.40 31.90
CA PRO A 231 -4.19 -43.08 30.66
C PRO A 231 -5.26 -44.02 30.05
N GLY A 232 -5.03 -44.46 28.80
CA GLY A 232 -5.78 -45.54 28.12
C GLY A 232 -4.92 -46.23 27.04
N ARG A 233 -5.01 -47.56 26.91
CA ARG A 233 -4.01 -48.43 26.22
C ARG A 233 -4.69 -49.73 25.77
N ALA A 234 -4.50 -50.31 24.57
CA ALA A 234 -3.96 -49.86 23.28
C ALA A 234 -4.61 -50.82 22.20
N PRO A 235 -3.96 -51.58 21.28
CA PRO A 235 -2.65 -51.50 20.60
C PRO A 235 -2.73 -51.62 19.04
N GLY A 236 -1.59 -51.60 18.34
CA GLY A 236 -1.37 -52.53 17.20
C GLY A 236 -1.12 -52.00 15.78
N ARG A 237 0.05 -51.41 15.49
CA ARG A 237 0.76 -51.65 14.21
C ARG A 237 2.29 -51.42 14.37
N PRO A 238 3.17 -52.16 13.66
CA PRO A 238 4.62 -52.10 13.92
C PRO A 238 5.27 -50.78 13.48
N GLN A 239 6.36 -50.43 14.18
CA GLN A 239 7.29 -49.38 13.78
C GLN A 239 8.25 -49.88 12.69
N THR A 240 8.63 -49.00 11.76
CA THR A 240 9.88 -49.10 10.99
C THR A 240 10.61 -47.74 11.05
N PRO A 241 11.95 -47.73 11.00
CA PRO A 241 12.72 -46.74 11.78
C PRO A 241 12.88 -45.37 11.13
N THR A 242 12.93 -44.35 11.98
CA THR A 242 13.50 -43.03 11.69
C THR A 242 14.95 -43.14 11.24
N GLY A 243 15.40 -42.30 10.31
CA GLY A 243 16.75 -42.36 9.78
C GLY A 243 17.19 -41.04 9.13
N ASP A 244 17.35 -40.01 9.96
CA ASP A 244 18.03 -38.78 9.56
C ASP A 244 19.53 -39.06 9.33
N GLY A 245 20.05 -38.58 8.21
CA GLY A 245 21.46 -38.72 7.86
C GLY A 245 21.76 -38.38 6.40
N PRO A 246 22.88 -37.70 6.09
CA PRO A 246 23.25 -37.37 4.73
C PRO A 246 23.63 -38.64 3.96
N ARG A 247 22.88 -38.96 2.90
CA ARG A 247 23.11 -40.18 2.10
C ARG A 247 24.22 -39.98 1.05
N THR A 248 25.46 -39.97 1.50
CA THR A 248 26.64 -40.19 0.65
C THR A 248 26.66 -41.64 0.16
N GLY A 249 26.15 -41.86 -1.05
CA GLY A 249 26.24 -43.14 -1.76
C GLY A 249 26.11 -42.93 -3.27
N PRO A 250 26.71 -43.80 -4.10
CA PRO A 250 26.66 -43.64 -5.55
C PRO A 250 25.22 -43.72 -6.09
N PRO A 251 24.89 -43.00 -7.18
CA PRO A 251 23.55 -43.03 -7.76
C PRO A 251 23.19 -44.45 -8.21
N ARG A 252 22.01 -44.93 -7.80
CA ARG A 252 21.52 -46.25 -8.21
C ARG A 252 21.32 -46.28 -9.74
N PRO A 253 21.71 -47.37 -10.44
CA PRO A 253 21.44 -47.52 -11.87
C PRO A 253 19.95 -47.39 -12.20
N TYR A 254 19.65 -46.71 -13.31
CA TYR A 254 18.29 -46.50 -13.78
C TYR A 254 17.68 -47.82 -14.27
N GLN A 255 16.69 -48.34 -13.55
CA GLN A 255 15.91 -49.50 -14.00
C GLN A 255 14.81 -49.05 -14.98
N PRO A 256 14.83 -49.49 -16.26
CA PRO A 256 13.78 -49.16 -17.20
C PRO A 256 12.45 -49.81 -16.80
N ARG A 257 11.37 -49.02 -16.82
CA ARG A 257 10.02 -49.45 -16.43
C ARG A 257 9.45 -50.43 -17.47
N PRO A 258 8.94 -51.61 -17.10
CA PRO A 258 8.38 -52.57 -18.06
C PRO A 258 7.22 -51.97 -18.87
N ARG A 259 7.27 -52.11 -20.21
CA ARG A 259 6.13 -51.82 -21.10
C ARG A 259 5.18 -53.02 -21.16
N SER A 260 4.24 -53.10 -20.20
CA SER A 260 3.10 -54.01 -20.28
C SER A 260 2.05 -53.46 -21.25
N GLY A 261 2.10 -53.85 -22.52
CA GLY A 261 1.20 -53.33 -23.56
C GLY A 261 1.51 -53.79 -24.98
N GLY A 262 1.64 -55.10 -25.19
CA GLY A 262 1.65 -55.71 -26.53
C GLY A 262 0.23 -55.82 -27.11
N PRO A 263 0.09 -56.04 -28.44
CA PRO A 263 -1.19 -55.98 -29.13
C PRO A 263 -2.13 -57.16 -28.82
N ARG A 264 -3.44 -56.92 -28.98
CA ARG A 264 -4.52 -57.91 -29.05
C ARG A 264 -5.66 -57.36 -29.92
N GLY A 265 -6.15 -58.16 -30.86
CA GLY A 265 -7.24 -57.80 -31.77
C GLY A 265 -6.75 -56.97 -32.94
#